data_AF-A0A1Q6SFV6-F1
#
_entry.id   AF-A0A1Q6SFV6-F1
#
_cell.length_a   1.000
_cell.length_b   1.000
_cell.length_c   1.000
_cell.angle_alpha   90.00
_cell.angle_beta   90.00
_cell.angle_gamma   90.00
#
_symmetry.space_group_name_H-M   'P 1'
#
loop_
_entity.id
_entity.type
_entity.pdbx_description
1 polymer ?
#
loop_
_entity_poly.entity_id
_entity_poly.type
_entity_poly.pdbx_seq_one_letter_code
_entity_poly.pdbx_strand_id
1 'polypeptide(L)'
;MAKIVSDYNMSKERGIENEVAKPDIIMIMSESFWNPKILENVTYPDNFMEDYERIEQDGITANILSPQFGGGTCNVEFEALTGFSMDYIQNGLMPYQGLIKKIFGLLHNTWGKWL
;
A
#
# COMPACT_ATOMS: atom_id res chain seq x y z
N MET A 1 -0.65 13.69 19.54
CA MET A 1 -0.54 14.27 18.19
C MET A 1 0.61 15.27 18.08
N ALA A 2 0.60 16.39 18.81
CA ALA A 2 1.64 17.43 18.71
C ALA A 2 3.08 16.91 18.90
N LYS A 3 3.30 16.00 19.86
CA LYS A 3 4.61 15.38 20.09
C LYS A 3 5.10 14.56 18.88
N ILE A 4 4.25 13.70 18.32
CA ILE A 4 4.58 12.86 17.16
C ILE A 4 4.94 13.72 15.95
N VAL A 5 4.18 14.79 15.71
CA VAL A 5 4.45 15.75 14.64
C VAL A 5 5.80 16.46 14.85
N SER A 6 6.09 16.88 16.09
CA SER A 6 7.37 17.49 16.45
C SER A 6 8.54 16.54 16.19
N ASP A 7 8.44 15.29 16.64
CA ASP A 7 9.48 14.28 16.49
C ASP A 7 9.74 13.95 15.00
N TYR A 8 8.69 13.90 14.17
CA TYR A 8 8.80 13.70 12.72
C TYR A 8 9.46 14.88 12.00
N ASN A 9 9.09 16.12 12.33
CA ASN A 9 9.71 17.28 11.71
C ASN A 9 11.21 17.36 12.05
N MET A 10 11.58 17.05 13.30
CA MET A 10 12.98 16.97 13.72
C MET A 10 13.77 15.88 12.98
N SER A 11 13.15 14.74 12.64
CA SER A 11 13.83 13.70 11.85
C SER A 11 13.98 14.11 10.39
N LYS A 12 12.99 14.79 9.82
CA LYS A 12 13.03 15.32 8.45
C LYS A 12 14.17 16.33 8.27
N GLU A 13 14.34 17.25 9.22
CA GLU A 13 15.40 18.28 9.18
C GLU A 13 16.82 17.70 9.30
N ARG A 14 16.96 16.48 9.85
CA ARG A 14 18.26 15.76 9.91
C ARG A 14 18.62 15.06 8.60
N GLY A 15 17.66 14.89 7.69
CA GLY A 15 17.91 14.34 6.37
C GLY A 15 18.50 15.40 5.44
N ILE A 16 19.58 15.06 4.71
CA ILE A 16 20.06 15.88 3.61
C ILE A 16 19.08 15.68 2.45
N GLU A 17 18.09 16.57 2.31
CA GLU A 17 17.27 16.65 1.10
C GLU A 17 18.14 17.21 -0.02
N ASN A 18 18.81 16.33 -0.76
CA ASN A 18 19.34 16.69 -2.07
C ASN A 18 18.15 16.98 -2.98
N GLU A 19 18.21 18.06 -3.75
CA GLU A 19 17.19 18.44 -4.74
C GLU A 19 17.26 17.47 -5.94
N VAL A 20 16.87 16.21 -5.71
CA VAL A 20 16.86 15.16 -6.71
C VAL A 20 15.54 15.25 -7.48
N ALA A 21 15.63 15.22 -8.81
CA ALA A 21 14.44 15.11 -9.66
C ALA A 21 13.62 13.88 -9.25
N LYS A 22 12.35 14.10 -8.92
CA LYS A 22 11.46 13.02 -8.50
C LYS A 22 11.13 12.14 -9.72
N PRO A 23 11.18 10.81 -9.59
CA PRO A 23 10.80 9.91 -10.67
C PRO A 23 9.27 9.89 -10.84
N ASP A 24 8.82 9.55 -12.04
CA ASP A 24 7.46 9.07 -12.26
C ASP A 24 7.35 7.64 -11.73
N ILE A 25 6.30 7.36 -10.95
CA ILE A 25 6.09 6.07 -10.30
C ILE A 25 4.83 5.43 -10.88
N ILE A 26 4.99 4.23 -11.45
CA ILE A 26 3.88 3.38 -11.89
C ILE A 26 3.80 2.18 -10.96
N MET A 27 2.66 2.03 -10.28
CA MET A 27 2.38 0.87 -9.44
C MET A 27 1.47 -0.09 -10.21
N ILE A 28 1.90 -1.36 -10.30
CA ILE A 28 1.13 -2.44 -10.93
C ILE A 28 0.74 -3.43 -9.85
N MET A 29 -0.56 -3.56 -9.61
CA MET A 29 -1.12 -4.56 -8.72
C MET A 29 -1.59 -5.75 -9.55
N SER A 30 -0.81 -6.83 -9.53
CA SER A 30 -1.18 -8.06 -10.23
C SER A 30 -2.19 -8.84 -9.38
N GLU A 31 -3.47 -8.76 -9.76
CA GLU A 31 -4.59 -9.40 -9.07
C GLU A 31 -4.28 -10.87 -8.76
N SER A 32 -4.45 -11.25 -7.48
CA SER A 32 -4.27 -12.62 -6.97
C SER A 32 -2.89 -13.27 -7.21
N PHE A 33 -1.87 -12.51 -7.62
CA PHE A 33 -0.54 -13.06 -7.85
C PHE A 33 0.21 -13.31 -6.54
N TRP A 34 0.87 -14.46 -6.45
CA TRP A 34 1.83 -14.83 -5.41
C TRP A 34 2.77 -15.89 -5.97
N ASN A 35 4.01 -15.98 -5.46
CA ASN A 35 4.96 -17.02 -5.87
C ASN A 35 4.67 -18.32 -5.10
N PRO A 36 4.18 -19.40 -5.75
CA PRO A 36 3.85 -20.63 -5.06
C PRO A 36 5.08 -21.48 -4.74
N LYS A 37 6.28 -21.17 -5.27
CA LYS A 37 7.52 -21.86 -4.89
C LYS A 37 7.85 -21.75 -3.38
N ILE A 38 7.14 -20.90 -2.64
CA ILE A 38 7.19 -20.86 -1.17
C ILE A 38 6.61 -22.11 -0.50
N LEU A 39 5.81 -22.90 -1.22
CA LEU A 39 5.21 -24.12 -0.67
C LEU A 39 6.26 -25.23 -0.62
N GLU A 40 6.45 -25.78 0.57
CA GLU A 40 7.29 -26.95 0.78
C GLU A 40 6.63 -28.23 0.21
N ASN A 41 7.44 -29.16 -0.27
CA ASN A 41 7.00 -30.48 -0.77
C ASN A 41 6.12 -30.46 -2.04
N VAL A 42 6.19 -29.39 -2.83
CA VAL A 42 5.57 -29.32 -4.16
C VAL A 42 6.66 -29.38 -5.23
N THR A 43 6.44 -30.17 -6.29
CA THR A 43 7.35 -30.24 -7.45
C THR A 43 6.82 -29.34 -8.56
N TYR A 44 7.69 -28.51 -9.12
CA TYR A 44 7.39 -27.59 -10.23
C TYR A 44 8.21 -27.97 -11.46
N PRO A 45 7.70 -27.69 -12.68
CA PRO A 45 8.53 -27.73 -13.89
C PRO A 45 9.74 -26.80 -13.79
N ASP A 46 10.84 -27.15 -14.46
CA ASP A 46 12.07 -26.34 -14.46
C ASP A 46 11.83 -24.90 -14.94
N ASN A 47 10.90 -24.72 -15.88
CA ASN A 47 10.54 -23.43 -16.48
C ASN A 47 9.38 -22.70 -15.77
N PHE A 48 9.05 -23.10 -14.54
CA PHE A 48 7.95 -22.48 -13.82
C PHE A 48 8.35 -21.07 -13.34
N MET A 49 7.63 -20.06 -13.82
CA MET A 49 7.79 -18.63 -13.47
C MET A 49 9.10 -17.95 -13.91
N GLU A 50 9.73 -18.41 -15.00
CA GLU A 50 11.00 -17.85 -15.51
C GLU A 50 10.98 -16.31 -15.67
N ASP A 51 9.89 -15.74 -16.20
CA ASP A 51 9.79 -14.29 -16.38
C ASP A 51 9.76 -13.52 -15.05
N TYR A 52 9.13 -14.08 -14.01
CA TYR A 52 9.11 -13.48 -12.67
C TYR A 52 10.51 -13.55 -12.05
N GLU A 53 11.20 -14.69 -12.17
CA GLU A 53 12.57 -14.85 -11.65
C GLU A 53 13.55 -13.89 -12.32
N ARG A 54 13.39 -13.63 -13.62
CA ARG A 54 14.17 -12.61 -14.33
C ARG A 54 13.95 -11.22 -13.72
N ILE A 55 12.70 -10.84 -13.48
CA ILE A 55 12.37 -9.53 -12.87
C ILE A 55 12.92 -9.45 -11.42
N GLU A 56 12.85 -10.55 -10.68
CA GLU A 56 13.36 -10.64 -9.31
C GLU A 56 14.88 -10.46 -9.24
N GLN A 57 15.63 -10.94 -10.23
CA GLN A 57 17.07 -10.76 -10.33
C GLN A 57 17.48 -9.34 -10.74
N ASP A 58 16.68 -8.68 -11.59
CA ASP A 58 16.97 -7.34 -12.10
C ASP A 58 16.60 -6.21 -11.11
N GLY A 59 15.71 -6.48 -10.15
CA GLY A 59 15.11 -5.49 -9.27
C GLY A 59 15.33 -5.69 -7.78
N ILE A 60 14.80 -4.77 -6.97
CA ILE A 60 14.67 -4.96 -5.52
C ILE A 60 13.33 -5.64 -5.26
N THR A 61 13.35 -6.82 -4.66
CA THR A 61 12.14 -7.56 -4.30
C THR A 61 11.99 -7.72 -2.79
N ALA A 62 10.73 -7.83 -2.37
CA ALA A 62 10.37 -8.10 -0.99
C ALA A 62 9.04 -8.86 -0.95
N ASN A 63 8.88 -9.71 0.06
CA ASN A 63 7.59 -10.33 0.35
C ASN A 63 6.69 -9.34 1.10
N ILE A 64 5.46 -9.19 0.63
CA ILE A 64 4.45 -8.33 1.25
C ILE A 64 3.38 -9.21 1.89
N LEU A 65 3.05 -8.94 3.16
CA LEU A 65 1.91 -9.56 3.81
C LEU A 65 0.63 -8.86 3.35
N SER A 66 -0.24 -9.58 2.63
CA SER A 66 -1.53 -9.05 2.23
C SER A 66 -2.50 -9.00 3.42
N PRO A 67 -3.21 -7.88 3.66
CA PRO A 67 -4.27 -7.81 4.66
C PRO A 67 -5.53 -8.59 4.27
N GLN A 68 -5.57 -9.19 3.07
CA GLN A 68 -6.72 -9.92 2.56
C GLN A 68 -6.32 -11.23 1.88
N PHE A 69 -7.23 -12.20 1.91
CA PHE A 69 -7.07 -13.50 1.25
C PHE A 69 -8.31 -13.84 0.43
N GLY A 70 -8.14 -14.17 -0.86
CA GLY A 70 -9.23 -14.62 -1.74
C GLY A 70 -10.21 -13.53 -2.19
N GLY A 71 -9.92 -12.25 -1.95
CA GLY A 71 -10.72 -11.10 -2.37
C GLY A 71 -10.29 -9.81 -1.69
N GLY A 72 -11.06 -8.73 -1.84
CA GLY A 72 -10.80 -7.48 -1.12
C GLY A 72 -9.61 -6.66 -1.65
N THR A 73 -9.27 -6.80 -2.94
CA THR A 73 -8.16 -6.11 -3.62
C THR A 73 -8.11 -4.60 -3.31
N CYS A 74 -9.27 -3.95 -3.23
CA CYS A 74 -9.37 -2.53 -2.90
C CYS A 74 -8.84 -2.18 -1.49
N ASN A 75 -8.85 -3.11 -0.53
CA ASN A 75 -8.25 -2.87 0.78
C ASN A 75 -6.71 -2.91 0.71
N VAL A 76 -6.16 -3.83 -0.10
CA VAL A 76 -4.70 -3.92 -0.35
C VAL A 76 -4.22 -2.66 -1.06
N GLU A 77 -4.96 -2.22 -2.08
CA GLU A 77 -4.69 -0.97 -2.80
C GLU A 77 -4.72 0.24 -1.86
N PHE A 78 -5.74 0.34 -0.99
CA PHE A 78 -5.86 1.43 -0.03
C PHE A 78 -4.64 1.50 0.90
N GLU A 79 -4.21 0.36 1.45
CA GLU A 79 -3.06 0.30 2.34
C GLU A 79 -1.77 0.68 1.61
N ALA A 80 -1.57 0.20 0.38
CA ALA A 80 -0.41 0.53 -0.45
C ALA A 80 -0.34 2.03 -0.82
N LEU A 81 -1.47 2.64 -1.18
CA LEU A 81 -1.51 4.05 -1.60
C LEU A 81 -1.43 5.05 -0.45
N THR A 82 -1.94 4.68 0.73
CA THR A 82 -2.06 5.61 1.86
C THR A 82 -1.04 5.37 2.98
N GLY A 83 -0.48 4.17 3.05
CA GLY A 83 0.34 3.72 4.18
C GLY A 83 -0.47 3.48 5.47
N PHE A 84 -1.81 3.56 5.43
CA PHE A 84 -2.65 3.22 6.56
C PHE A 84 -2.95 1.73 6.58
N SER A 85 -2.48 1.05 7.62
CA SER A 85 -2.73 -0.38 7.80
C SER A 85 -4.21 -0.67 7.99
N MET A 86 -4.70 -1.69 7.27
CA MET A 86 -6.05 -2.22 7.42
C MET A 86 -6.32 -2.82 8.80
N ASP A 87 -5.28 -3.18 9.57
CA ASP A 87 -5.42 -3.71 10.94
C ASP A 87 -6.10 -2.73 11.90
N TYR A 88 -6.00 -1.43 11.62
CA TYR A 88 -6.64 -0.38 12.41
C TYR A 88 -8.02 0.05 11.88
N ILE A 89 -8.46 -0.53 10.76
CA ILE A 89 -9.77 -0.28 10.17
C ILE A 89 -10.72 -1.37 10.65
N GLN A 90 -11.91 -0.97 11.12
CA GLN A 90 -12.89 -1.91 11.67
C GLN A 90 -13.19 -3.05 10.69
N ASN A 91 -13.13 -4.29 11.20
CA ASN A 91 -13.38 -5.51 10.43
C ASN A 91 -14.64 -5.40 9.57
N GLY A 92 -14.51 -5.70 8.27
CA GLY A 92 -15.59 -5.68 7.30
C GLY A 92 -15.87 -4.33 6.64
N LEU A 93 -15.20 -3.25 7.03
CA LEU A 93 -15.27 -1.98 6.30
C LEU A 93 -14.35 -2.01 5.06
N MET A 94 -14.91 -1.64 3.91
CA MET A 94 -14.13 -1.29 2.72
C MET A 94 -13.83 0.22 2.74
N PRO A 95 -12.55 0.65 2.84
CA PRO A 95 -12.18 2.06 3.02
C PRO A 95 -12.74 2.97 1.92
N TYR A 96 -12.65 2.54 0.67
CA TYR A 96 -13.18 3.28 -0.48
C TYR A 96 -14.69 3.54 -0.40
N GLN A 97 -15.45 2.63 0.21
CA GLN A 97 -16.91 2.76 0.33
C GLN A 97 -17.33 3.51 1.59
N GLY A 98 -16.71 3.19 2.73
CA GLY A 98 -17.11 3.69 4.05
C GLY A 98 -16.41 4.98 4.48
N LEU A 99 -15.12 5.10 4.19
CA LEU A 99 -14.28 6.20 4.70
C LEU A 99 -14.36 7.44 3.81
N ILE A 100 -14.24 7.24 2.48
CA ILE A 100 -14.25 8.34 1.51
C ILE A 100 -15.57 9.10 1.55
N LYS A 101 -16.71 8.40 1.64
CA LYS A 101 -18.03 9.05 1.78
C LYS A 101 -18.13 9.92 3.03
N LYS A 102 -17.53 9.49 4.15
CA LYS A 102 -17.56 10.26 5.41
C LYS A 102 -16.67 11.49 5.34
N ILE A 103 -15.50 11.41 4.70
CA ILE A 103 -14.61 12.56 4.48
C ILE A 103 -15.29 13.61 3.59
N PHE A 104 -15.87 13.21 2.46
CA PHE A 104 -16.60 14.14 1.59
C PHE A 104 -17.84 14.73 2.27
N GLY A 105 -18.59 13.93 3.05
CA GLY A 105 -19.70 14.45 3.85
C GLY A 105 -19.25 15.47 4.89
N LEU A 106 -18.12 15.24 5.57
CA LEU A 106 -17.57 16.18 6.55
C LEU A 106 -17.09 17.48 5.89
N LEU A 107 -16.44 17.41 4.72
CA LEU A 107 -16.04 18.61 3.97
C LEU A 107 -17.25 19.40 3.47
N HIS A 108 -18.27 18.75 2.95
CA HIS A 108 -19.50 19.44 2.54
C HIS A 108 -20.20 20.14 3.73
N ASN A 109 -20.23 19.50 4.90
CA ASN A 109 -20.94 20.01 6.08
C ASN A 109 -20.16 21.07 6.87
N THR A 110 -18.86 21.21 6.64
CA THR A 110 -17.98 22.20 7.31
C THR A 110 -17.76 23.44 6.44
N TRP A 111 -17.70 23.28 5.12
CA TRP A 111 -17.52 24.40 4.19
C TRP A 111 -18.84 25.03 3.72
N GLY A 112 -19.96 24.30 3.79
CA GLY A 112 -21.29 24.79 3.40
C GLY A 112 -22.08 25.52 4.50
N LYS A 113 -21.49 25.80 5.68
CA LYS A 113 -22.14 26.52 6.79
C LYS A 113 -21.74 28.00 6.91
N TRP A 114 -20.89 28.50 6.02
CA TRP A 114 -20.43 29.89 5.98
C TRP A 114 -20.75 30.62 4.66
N LEU A 115 -21.73 30.09 3.92
CA LEU A 115 -22.47 30.78 2.85
C LEU A 115 -23.96 30.73 3.22
#